data_AF-A0A522QUI5-F1
#
_entry.id   AF-A0A522QUI5-F1
#
_cell.length_a   1.000
_cell.length_b   1.000
_cell.length_c   1.000
_cell.angle_alpha   90.00
_cell.angle_beta   90.00
_cell.angle_gamma   90.00
#
_symmetry.space_group_name_H-M   'P 1'
#
loop_
_entity.id
_entity.type
_entity.pdbx_description
1 polymer ?
#
loop_
_entity_poly.entity_id
_entity_poly.type
_entity_poly.pdbx_seq_one_letter_code
_entity_poly.pdbx_strand_id
1 'polypeptide(L)' 'ELLTAARALDLRAPLAPAPATGAVRDAVRRTVAGPGADRFLAPEIAAAHRCVVSGEALAAAESVTGPLR' A
#
# COMPACT_ATOMS: atom_id res chain seq x y z
N GLU A 1 0.80 10.02 -1.11
CA GLU A 1 1.70 9.23 -1.97
C GLU A 1 1.47 7.72 -1.86
N LEU A 2 1.50 7.11 -0.66
CA LEU A 2 1.30 5.66 -0.51
C LEU A 2 0.05 5.10 -1.22
N LEU A 3 -1.11 5.77 -1.05
CA LEU A 3 -2.36 5.40 -1.72
C LEU A 3 -2.24 5.39 -3.26
N THR A 4 -1.62 6.43 -3.82
CA THR A 4 -1.44 6.56 -5.27
C THR A 4 -0.44 5.55 -5.81
N ALA A 5 0.65 5.29 -5.08
CA ALA A 5 1.65 4.29 -5.45
C ALA A 5 1.06 2.87 -5.46
N ALA A 6 0.29 2.49 -4.44
CA ALA A 6 -0.36 1.18 -4.38
C ALA A 6 -1.31 0.96 -5.57
N ARG A 7 -2.11 1.98 -5.95
CA ARG A 7 -2.95 1.92 -7.16
C ARG A 7 -2.12 1.77 -8.43
N ALA A 8 -1.01 2.49 -8.51
CA ALA A 8 -0.13 2.43 -9.67
C ALA A 8 0.50 1.04 -9.83
N LEU A 9 0.75 0.30 -8.74
CA LEU A 9 1.18 -1.10 -8.80
C LEU A 9 0.06 -2.01 -9.32
N ASP A 10 -1.16 -1.84 -8.83
CA ASP A 10 -2.31 -2.66 -9.27
C ASP A 10 -2.60 -2.48 -10.77
N LEU A 11 -2.56 -1.23 -11.25
CA LEU A 11 -2.81 -0.89 -12.67
C LEU A 11 -1.76 -1.46 -13.64
N ARG A 12 -0.64 -1.99 -13.13
CA ARG A 12 0.41 -2.61 -13.94
C ARG A 12 0.27 -4.12 -14.07
N ALA A 13 -0.77 -4.72 -13.51
CA ALA A 13 -1.03 -6.15 -13.70
C ALA A 13 -1.00 -6.53 -15.20
N PRO A 14 -0.33 -7.63 -15.59
CA PRO A 14 0.18 -8.70 -14.73
C PRO A 14 1.62 -8.51 -14.21
N LEU A 15 2.24 -7.33 -14.36
CA LEU A 15 3.57 -7.09 -13.80
C LEU A 15 3.53 -7.16 -12.28
N ALA A 16 4.41 -7.98 -11.71
CA ALA A 16 4.54 -8.12 -10.27
C ALA A 16 5.40 -6.99 -9.69
N PRO A 17 5.01 -6.38 -8.56
CA PRO A 17 5.89 -5.49 -7.82
C PRO A 17 7.09 -6.26 -7.24
N ALA A 18 8.14 -5.54 -6.88
CA ALA A 18 9.22 -6.10 -6.06
C ALA A 18 8.68 -6.55 -4.69
N PRO A 19 9.33 -7.51 -4.00
CA PRO A 19 8.79 -8.10 -2.76
C PRO A 19 8.38 -7.07 -1.70
N ALA A 20 9.26 -6.11 -1.39
CA ALA A 20 9.00 -5.10 -0.37
C ALA A 20 7.81 -4.18 -0.72
N THR A 21 7.76 -3.69 -1.97
CA THR A 21 6.68 -2.79 -2.40
C THR A 21 5.36 -3.53 -2.60
N GLY A 22 5.41 -4.82 -2.95
CA GLY A 22 4.26 -5.72 -2.95
C GLY A 22 3.67 -5.91 -1.55
N ALA A 23 4.51 -6.20 -0.56
CA ALA A 23 4.08 -6.36 0.83
C ALA A 23 3.43 -5.07 1.38
N VAL A 24 4.01 -3.91 1.09
CA VAL A 24 3.44 -2.60 1.47
C VAL A 24 2.09 -2.36 0.78
N ARG A 25 1.97 -2.64 -0.51
CA ARG A 25 0.69 -2.57 -1.24
C ARG A 25 -0.35 -3.48 -0.59
N ASP A 26 0.01 -4.72 -0.24
CA ASP A 26 -0.91 -5.69 0.37
C ASP A 26 -1.40 -5.24 1.74
N ALA A 27 -0.53 -4.62 2.54
CA ALA A 27 -0.93 -3.98 3.79
C ALA A 27 -1.99 -2.89 3.57
N VAL A 28 -1.78 -2.00 2.59
CA VAL A 28 -2.77 -0.97 2.23
C VAL A 28 -4.10 -1.60 1.78
N ARG A 29 -4.06 -2.72 1.03
CA ARG A 29 -5.25 -3.40 0.50
C ARG A 29 -6.11 -4.07 1.57
N ARG A 30 -5.60 -4.26 2.79
CA ARG A 30 -6.42 -4.71 3.94
C ARG A 30 -7.53 -3.74 4.32
N THR A 31 -7.36 -2.45 4.03
CA THR A 31 -8.31 -1.40 4.45
C THR A 31 -8.72 -0.45 3.33
N VAL A 32 -8.00 -0.44 2.20
CA VAL A 32 -8.28 0.43 1.06
C VAL A 32 -8.45 -0.40 -0.20
N ALA A 33 -9.62 -0.28 -0.83
CA ALA A 33 -9.91 -0.94 -2.10
C ALA A 33 -8.95 -0.48 -3.22
N GLY A 34 -8.71 -1.38 -4.17
CA GLY A 34 -7.91 -1.11 -5.37
C GLY A 34 -8.50 -0.02 -6.30
N PRO A 35 -7.88 0.17 -7.47
CA PRO A 35 -8.44 0.98 -8.54
C PRO A 35 -9.87 0.53 -8.89
N GLY A 36 -10.72 1.49 -9.24
CA GLY A 36 -12.12 1.28 -9.58
C GLY A 36 -12.75 2.61 -9.98
N ALA A 37 -14.07 2.64 -10.09
CA ALA A 37 -14.80 3.89 -10.35
C ALA A 37 -14.51 4.95 -9.27
N ASP A 38 -14.71 6.22 -9.64
CA ASP A 38 -14.54 7.36 -8.76
C ASP A 38 -15.45 7.27 -7.53
N ARG A 39 -14.90 7.69 -6.38
CA ARG A 39 -15.57 7.62 -5.07
C ARG A 39 -15.00 8.64 -4.09
N PHE A 40 -15.68 8.81 -2.97
CA PHE A 40 -15.22 9.67 -1.87
C PHE A 40 -13.94 9.11 -1.22
N LEU A 41 -12.79 9.78 -1.45
CA LEU A 41 -11.47 9.25 -1.06
C LEU A 41 -11.03 9.60 0.36
N ALA A 42 -11.68 10.53 1.06
CA ALA A 42 -11.20 10.98 2.38
C ALA A 42 -11.00 9.83 3.40
N PRO A 43 -11.89 8.81 3.49
CA PRO A 43 -11.68 7.67 4.40
C PRO A 43 -10.45 6.84 4.03
N GLU A 44 -10.17 6.68 2.73
CA GLU A 44 -9.03 5.91 2.23
C GLU A 44 -7.71 6.65 2.42
N ILE A 45 -7.72 7.98 2.25
CA ILE A 45 -6.58 8.84 2.55
C ILE A 45 -6.26 8.77 4.05
N ALA A 46 -7.27 8.82 4.91
CA ALA A 46 -7.09 8.66 6.36
C ALA A 46 -6.54 7.27 6.73
N ALA A 47 -7.00 6.21 6.07
CA ALA A 47 -6.48 4.84 6.28
C ALA A 47 -5.01 4.72 5.83
N ALA A 48 -4.66 5.25 4.66
CA ALA A 48 -3.28 5.26 4.18
C ALA A 48 -2.36 6.09 5.09
N HIS A 49 -2.83 7.22 5.62
CA HIS A 49 -2.11 8.01 6.61
C HIS A 49 -1.85 7.20 7.89
N ARG A 50 -2.87 6.50 8.43
CA ARG A 50 -2.70 5.61 9.60
C ARG A 50 -1.70 4.49 9.35
N CYS A 51 -1.73 3.87 8.17
CA CYS A 51 -0.78 2.82 7.78
C CYS A 51 0.68 3.31 7.84
N VAL A 52 0.94 4.58 7.50
CA VAL A 52 2.27 5.19 7.62
C VAL A 52 2.61 5.51 9.09
N VAL A 53 1.77 6.29 9.78
CA VAL A 53 2.12 6.80 11.12
C VAL A 53 2.12 5.74 12.21
N SER A 54 1.43 4.61 12.00
CA SER A 54 1.50 3.44 12.90
C SER A 54 2.73 2.56 12.68
N GLY A 55 3.49 2.79 11.60
CA GLY A 55 4.60 1.93 11.20
C GLY A 55 4.18 0.66 10.45
N GLU A 56 2.89 0.44 10.17
CA GLU A 56 2.41 -0.75 9.47
C GLU A 56 3.04 -0.90 8.07
N ALA A 57 3.24 0.20 7.34
CA ALA A 57 3.93 0.17 6.06
C ALA A 57 5.39 -0.29 6.18
N LEU A 58 6.11 0.20 7.20
CA LEU A 58 7.50 -0.21 7.46
C LEU A 58 7.55 -1.70 7.85
N ALA A 59 6.72 -2.11 8.80
CA ALA A 59 6.63 -3.51 9.24
C ALA A 59 6.28 -4.46 8.09
N ALA A 60 5.42 -4.04 7.15
CA ALA A 60 5.10 -4.82 5.95
C ALA A 60 6.34 -5.02 5.06
N ALA A 61 7.13 -3.97 4.81
CA ALA A 61 8.37 -4.10 4.04
C ALA A 61 9.38 -5.01 4.77
N GLU A 62 9.61 -4.77 6.07
CA GLU A 62 10.56 -5.52 6.89
C GLU A 62 10.19 -6.99 7.06
N SER A 63 8.90 -7.35 6.95
CA SER A 63 8.45 -8.74 6.99
C SER A 63 9.04 -9.61 5.86
N VAL A 64 9.48 -8.99 4.76
CA VAL A 64 10.08 -9.69 3.62
C VAL A 64 11.53 -9.29 3.36
N THR A 65 11.99 -8.14 3.84
CA THR A 65 13.38 -7.68 3.68
C THR A 65 14.27 -7.93 4.90
N GLY A 66 13.68 -8.22 6.06
CA GLY A 66 14.35 -8.01 7.36
C GLY A 66 14.41 -6.53 7.73
N PRO A 67 15.00 -6.18 8.90
CA PRO A 67 15.06 -4.81 9.39
C PRO A 67 15.73 -3.84 8.40
N LEU A 68 15.09 -2.72 8.11
CA LEU A 68 15.65 -1.66 7.27
C LEU A 68 16.50 -0.72 8.15
N ARG A 69 17.68 -0.32 7.65
CA ARG A 69 18.62 0.56 8.36
C ARG A 69 18.66 1.94 7.73
#